data_AF-A0A481S244-F1
#
_entry.id   AF-A0A481S244-F1
#
_cell.length_a   1.000
_cell.length_b   1.000
_cell.length_c   1.000
_cell.angle_alpha   90.00
_cell.angle_beta   90.00
_cell.angle_gamma   90.00
#
_symmetry.space_group_name_H-M   'P 1'
#
loop_
_entity.id
_entity.type
_entity.pdbx_description
1 polymer ?
#
loop_
_entity_poly.entity_id
_entity_poly.type
_entity_poly.pdbx_seq_one_letter_code
_entity_poly.pdbx_strand_id
1 'polypeptide(L)'
;RYANSPATYEGYGSRLGVERGAVLDWGDYYFLHLRPPSSLSAADKWPHLPPDLRDATEEYGREVASLCERLMAAMSAGLGVGSGRLQEEFGGAEGAGVCVRVNYYPRCPQ
;
A
#
# COMPACT_ATOMS: atom_id res chain seq x y z
N ARG A 1 11.21 11.81 -10.99
CA ARG A 1 11.17 10.34 -11.20
C ARG A 1 10.45 9.66 -10.03
N TYR A 2 11.06 9.54 -8.86
CA TYR A 2 10.46 8.83 -7.72
C TYR A 2 9.45 9.64 -6.89
N ALA A 3 9.55 10.97 -6.92
CA ALA A 3 8.64 11.83 -6.16
C ALA A 3 7.17 11.62 -6.57
N ASN A 4 6.29 11.76 -5.59
CA ASN A 4 4.86 11.84 -5.80
C ASN A 4 4.46 13.10 -6.58
N SER A 5 3.16 13.26 -6.85
CA SER A 5 2.62 14.47 -7.44
C SER A 5 1.50 15.03 -6.57
N PRO A 6 1.10 16.31 -6.72
CA PRO A 6 -0.08 16.82 -6.03
C PRO A 6 -1.39 16.07 -6.39
N ALA A 7 -1.41 15.39 -7.54
CA ALA A 7 -2.57 14.62 -8.00
C ALA A 7 -2.58 13.17 -7.53
N THR A 8 -1.42 12.59 -7.20
CA THR A 8 -1.28 11.18 -6.83
C THR A 8 -0.27 11.00 -5.71
N TYR A 9 -0.58 10.12 -4.76
CA TYR A 9 0.32 9.81 -3.65
C TYR A 9 1.43 8.80 -3.99
N GLU A 10 1.48 8.31 -5.23
CA GLU A 10 2.44 7.31 -5.69
C GLU A 10 3.88 7.83 -5.79
N GLY A 11 4.79 7.15 -5.11
CA GLY A 11 6.20 7.49 -5.01
C GLY A 11 6.59 8.05 -3.64
N TYR A 12 7.73 8.71 -3.58
CA TYR A 12 8.25 9.38 -2.39
C TYR A 12 7.52 10.70 -2.12
N GLY A 13 7.11 10.93 -0.88
CA GLY A 13 6.49 12.17 -0.45
C GLY A 13 6.55 12.37 1.05
N SER A 14 6.22 13.59 1.49
CA SER A 14 6.17 13.96 2.92
C SER A 14 4.89 14.72 3.30
N ARG A 15 4.03 14.99 2.31
CA ARG A 15 2.83 15.81 2.46
C ARG A 15 1.69 15.17 1.69
N LEU A 16 0.61 14.82 2.38
CA LEU A 16 -0.60 14.25 1.81
C LEU A 16 -1.76 15.22 2.00
N GLY A 17 -2.38 15.69 0.92
CA GLY A 17 -3.71 16.32 0.95
C GLY A 17 -3.85 17.56 1.86
N VAL A 18 -2.79 18.36 1.99
CA VAL A 18 -2.74 19.42 3.00
C VAL A 18 -3.34 20.74 2.53
N GLU A 19 -4.36 21.18 3.26
CA GLU A 19 -4.83 22.56 3.24
C GLU A 19 -3.83 23.48 3.94
N ARG A 20 -3.89 24.78 3.62
CA ARG A 20 -3.03 25.78 4.29
C ARG A 20 -3.33 25.78 5.79
N GLY A 21 -2.32 25.49 6.60
CA GLY A 21 -2.43 25.49 8.07
C GLY A 21 -2.73 24.12 8.69
N ALA A 22 -2.83 23.06 7.88
CA ALA A 22 -2.97 21.70 8.38
C ALA A 22 -1.77 21.27 9.25
N VAL A 23 -2.06 20.50 10.30
CA VAL A 23 -1.04 19.80 11.08
C VAL A 23 -0.47 18.67 10.23
N LEU A 24 0.85 18.54 10.20
CA LEU A 24 1.57 17.57 9.37
C LEU A 24 2.12 16.43 10.23
N ASP A 25 2.12 15.23 9.66
CA ASP A 25 2.84 14.10 10.23
C ASP A 25 4.36 14.36 10.22
N TRP A 26 5.06 13.89 11.25
CA TRP A 26 6.52 13.95 11.32
C TRP A 26 7.16 12.74 10.62
N GLY A 27 7.01 12.67 9.30
CA GLY A 27 7.58 11.58 8.54
C GLY A 27 7.49 11.75 7.03
N ASP A 28 8.37 11.03 6.36
CA ASP A 28 8.31 10.81 4.93
C ASP A 28 7.68 9.44 4.65
N TYR A 29 7.24 9.25 3.42
CA TYR A 29 6.72 7.97 2.96
C TYR A 29 7.13 7.67 1.53
N TYR A 30 7.04 6.38 1.20
CA TYR A 30 7.08 5.88 -0.17
C TYR A 30 5.86 5.00 -0.41
N PHE A 31 5.03 5.33 -1.39
CA PHE A 31 3.80 4.59 -1.67
C PHE A 31 3.84 3.93 -3.05
N LEU A 32 3.50 2.65 -3.14
CA LEU A 32 3.40 1.90 -4.39
C LEU A 32 2.17 1.00 -4.40
N HIS A 33 1.53 0.89 -5.56
CA HIS A 33 0.49 -0.09 -5.85
C HIS A 33 1.12 -1.37 -6.40
N LEU A 34 0.78 -2.51 -5.79
CA LEU A 34 1.32 -3.84 -6.10
C LEU A 34 0.31 -4.76 -6.78
N ARG A 35 -1.00 -4.54 -6.56
CA ARG A 35 -2.10 -5.25 -7.25
C ARG A 35 -3.35 -4.37 -7.29
N PRO A 36 -4.29 -4.63 -8.21
CA PRO A 36 -4.22 -5.59 -9.33
C PRO A 36 -3.29 -5.11 -10.47
N PRO A 37 -3.00 -5.95 -11.49
CA PRO A 37 -2.17 -5.57 -12.64
C PRO A 37 -2.59 -4.25 -13.32
N SER A 38 -3.90 -3.97 -13.34
CA SER A 38 -4.48 -2.74 -13.91
C SER A 38 -4.17 -1.48 -13.11
N SER A 39 -3.65 -1.60 -11.89
CA SER A 39 -3.35 -0.49 -10.98
C SER A 39 -1.90 -0.49 -10.51
N LEU A 40 -1.02 -1.30 -11.12
CA LEU A 40 0.39 -1.34 -10.77
C LEU A 40 1.05 0.03 -10.91
N SER A 41 1.90 0.37 -9.94
CA SER A 41 2.72 1.56 -10.04
C SER A 41 3.66 1.48 -11.24
N ALA A 42 3.81 2.61 -11.93
CA ALA A 42 4.64 2.70 -13.12
C ALA A 42 6.10 2.30 -12.82
N ALA A 43 6.77 1.66 -13.78
CA ALA A 43 8.12 1.13 -13.57
C ALA A 43 9.15 2.21 -13.20
N ASP A 44 8.94 3.46 -13.60
CA ASP A 44 9.80 4.59 -13.26
C ASP A 44 9.63 5.08 -11.82
N LYS A 45 8.55 4.67 -11.13
CA LYS A 45 8.28 4.93 -9.72
C LYS A 45 8.91 3.91 -8.78
N TRP A 46 9.42 2.80 -9.29
CA TRP A 46 10.17 1.86 -8.47
C TRP A 46 11.59 2.37 -8.22
N PRO A 47 12.07 2.42 -6.96
CA PRO A 47 13.48 2.66 -6.69
C PRO A 47 14.33 1.52 -7.28
N HIS A 48 15.53 1.87 -7.75
CA HIS A 48 16.46 0.91 -8.40
C HIS A 48 17.49 0.35 -7.43
N LEU A 49 17.53 0.90 -6.20
CA LEU A 49 18.46 0.50 -5.17
C LEU A 49 17.70 0.23 -3.85
N PRO A 50 18.02 -0.88 -3.16
CA PRO A 50 18.88 -1.96 -3.64
C PRO A 50 18.25 -2.72 -4.84
N PRO A 51 19.03 -3.41 -5.69
CA PRO A 51 18.52 -4.03 -6.93
C PRO A 51 17.41 -5.07 -6.73
N ASP A 52 17.39 -5.71 -5.57
CA ASP A 52 16.43 -6.72 -5.14
C ASP A 52 15.16 -6.14 -4.49
N LEU A 53 15.10 -4.82 -4.28
CA LEU A 53 13.99 -4.16 -3.57
C LEU A 53 12.64 -4.49 -4.19
N ARG A 54 12.56 -4.46 -5.52
CA ARG A 54 11.30 -4.70 -6.22
C ARG A 54 10.81 -6.12 -6.00
N ASP A 55 11.66 -7.10 -6.27
CA ASP A 55 11.34 -8.52 -6.14
C ASP A 55 10.93 -8.85 -4.69
N ALA A 56 11.70 -8.35 -3.71
CA ALA A 56 11.39 -8.51 -2.29
C ALA A 56 10.06 -7.86 -1.90
N THR A 57 9.75 -6.68 -2.44
CA THR A 57 8.48 -5.97 -2.15
C THR A 57 7.28 -6.67 -2.80
N GLU A 58 7.42 -7.15 -4.03
CA GLU A 58 6.37 -7.90 -4.74
C GLU A 58 6.11 -9.25 -4.05
N GLU A 59 7.15 -9.96 -3.61
CA GLU A 59 7.04 -11.17 -2.79
C GLU A 59 6.34 -10.89 -1.46
N TYR A 60 6.80 -9.89 -0.71
CA TYR A 60 6.17 -9.47 0.53
C TYR A 60 4.69 -9.14 0.34
N GLY A 61 4.36 -8.38 -0.71
CA GLY A 61 2.97 -8.02 -1.04
C GLY A 61 2.08 -9.23 -1.30
N ARG A 62 2.59 -10.26 -1.98
CA ARG A 62 1.86 -11.52 -2.23
C ARG A 62 1.61 -12.30 -0.93
N GLU A 63 2.62 -12.45 -0.09
CA GLU A 63 2.49 -13.18 1.18
C GLU A 63 1.53 -12.46 2.15
N VAL A 64 1.60 -11.13 2.21
CA VAL A 64 0.65 -10.30 2.99
C VAL A 64 -0.77 -10.42 2.45
N ALA A 65 -0.95 -10.41 1.12
CA ALA A 65 -2.27 -10.60 0.52
C ALA A 65 -2.88 -11.95 0.90
N SER A 66 -2.10 -13.04 0.82
CA SER A 66 -2.55 -14.38 1.24
C SER A 66 -2.93 -14.43 2.73
N LEU A 67 -2.16 -13.76 3.60
CA LEU A 67 -2.52 -13.62 5.01
C LEU A 67 -3.85 -12.87 5.18
N CYS A 68 -4.04 -11.75 4.47
CA CYS A 68 -5.27 -10.97 4.52
C CYS A 68 -6.49 -11.79 4.06
N GLU A 69 -6.37 -12.62 3.03
CA GLU A 69 -7.45 -13.52 2.59
C GLU A 69 -7.89 -14.48 3.70
N ARG A 70 -6.92 -15.09 4.40
CA ARG A 70 -7.20 -15.99 5.53
C ARG A 70 -7.87 -15.25 6.69
N LEU A 71 -7.41 -14.03 6.99
CA LEU A 71 -8.00 -13.19 8.02
C LEU A 71 -9.43 -12.78 7.65
N MET A 72 -9.68 -12.38 6.40
CA MET A 72 -11.02 -12.04 5.91
C MET A 72 -11.98 -13.23 5.97
N ALA A 73 -11.50 -14.45 5.67
CA ALA A 73 -12.31 -15.65 5.84
C ALA A 73 -12.68 -15.90 7.30
N ALA A 74 -11.72 -15.75 8.23
CA ALA A 74 -11.97 -15.89 9.66
C ALA A 74 -12.93 -14.81 10.19
N MET A 75 -12.76 -13.55 9.77
CA MET A 75 -13.66 -12.44 10.11
C MET A 75 -15.07 -12.68 9.57
N SER A 76 -15.19 -13.15 8.33
CA SER A 76 -16.49 -13.50 7.72
C SER A 76 -17.21 -14.58 8.53
N ALA A 77 -16.49 -15.64 8.92
CA ALA A 77 -17.04 -16.69 9.78
C ALA A 77 -17.47 -16.14 11.16
N GLY A 78 -16.67 -15.26 11.77
CA GLY A 78 -17.00 -14.62 13.04
C GLY A 78 -18.24 -13.72 12.99
N LEU A 79 -18.53 -13.15 11.82
CA LEU A 79 -19.75 -12.37 11.56
C LEU A 79 -20.96 -13.24 11.18
N GLY A 80 -20.80 -14.56 11.07
CA GLY A 80 -21.88 -15.48 10.67
C GLY A 80 -22.28 -15.34 9.19
N VAL A 81 -21.41 -14.79 8.35
CA VAL A 81 -21.63 -14.70 6.89
C VAL A 81 -20.78 -15.76 6.16
N GLY A 82 -21.03 -15.95 4.86
CA GLY A 82 -20.23 -16.87 4.05
C GLY A 82 -18.74 -16.51 4.11
N SER A 83 -17.85 -17.50 4.20
CA SER A 83 -16.41 -17.29 4.41
C SER A 83 -15.74 -16.44 3.31
N GLY A 84 -16.27 -16.44 2.09
CA GLY A 84 -15.80 -15.57 1.00
C GLY A 84 -16.33 -14.15 1.05
N ARG A 85 -17.31 -13.83 1.91
CA ARG A 85 -18.10 -12.59 1.79
C ARG A 85 -17.24 -11.34 1.88
N LEU A 86 -16.38 -11.21 2.88
CA LEU A 86 -15.54 -10.02 2.99
C LEU A 86 -14.58 -9.91 1.81
N GLN A 87 -13.96 -11.01 1.36
CA GLN A 87 -13.05 -10.99 0.22
C GLN A 87 -13.76 -10.52 -1.06
N GLU A 88 -14.99 -10.97 -1.30
CA GLU A 88 -15.83 -10.53 -2.44
C GLU A 88 -16.13 -9.02 -2.40
N GLU A 89 -16.44 -8.47 -1.22
CA GLU A 89 -16.69 -7.03 -1.04
C GLU A 89 -15.44 -6.18 -1.33
N PHE A 90 -14.24 -6.73 -1.15
CA PHE A 90 -12.97 -6.09 -1.50
C PHE A 90 -12.52 -6.35 -2.95
N GLY A 91 -13.37 -6.92 -3.81
CA GLY A 91 -13.06 -7.15 -5.23
C GLY A 91 -12.58 -8.57 -5.54
N GLY A 92 -12.66 -9.51 -4.59
CA GLY A 92 -12.26 -10.89 -4.78
C GLY A 92 -10.75 -11.09 -4.93
N ALA A 93 -10.33 -12.32 -5.27
CA ALA A 93 -8.92 -12.70 -5.37
C ALA A 93 -8.11 -11.91 -6.42
N GLU A 94 -8.79 -11.45 -7.49
CA GLU A 94 -8.15 -10.75 -8.61
C GLU A 94 -8.35 -9.23 -8.59
N GLY A 95 -9.37 -8.72 -7.88
CA GLY A 95 -9.68 -7.30 -7.82
C GLY A 95 -9.20 -6.60 -6.55
N ALA A 96 -8.83 -7.36 -5.51
CA ALA A 96 -8.36 -6.77 -4.25
C ALA A 96 -7.08 -5.94 -4.46
N GLY A 97 -7.20 -4.65 -4.14
CA GLY A 97 -6.09 -3.70 -4.18
C GLY A 97 -5.05 -4.03 -3.12
N VAL A 98 -3.78 -4.14 -3.53
CA VAL A 98 -2.65 -4.29 -2.61
C VAL A 98 -1.70 -3.13 -2.86
N CYS A 99 -1.32 -2.45 -1.78
CA CYS A 99 -0.36 -1.36 -1.82
C CYS A 99 0.63 -1.49 -0.66
N VAL A 100 1.80 -0.88 -0.83
CA VAL A 100 2.80 -0.73 0.24
C VAL A 100 3.01 0.75 0.51
N ARG A 101 3.04 1.11 1.79
CA ARG A 101 3.46 2.43 2.27
C ARG A 101 4.63 2.23 3.23
N VAL A 102 5.83 2.50 2.73
CA VAL A 102 7.04 2.55 3.57
C VAL A 102 7.04 3.90 4.26
N ASN A 103 7.17 3.94 5.58
CA ASN A 103 7.20 5.18 6.35
C ASN A 103 8.59 5.37 6.97
N TYR A 104 9.13 6.58 6.88
CA TYR A 104 10.37 6.99 7.51
C TYR A 104 10.09 8.11 8.50
N TYR A 105 10.31 7.84 9.78
CA TYR A 105 10.10 8.81 10.86
C TYR A 105 11.46 9.31 11.36
N PRO A 106 11.91 10.50 10.95
CA PRO A 106 13.16 11.06 11.46
C PRO A 106 13.03 11.41 12.95
N ARG A 107 14.16 11.57 13.64
CA ARG A 107 14.15 12.04 15.04
C ARG A 107 13.43 13.38 15.14
N CYS A 108 12.48 13.49 16.07
CA CYS A 108 11.80 14.74 16.39
C CYS A 108 12.36 15.32 17.69
N PRO A 109 12.82 16.57 17.74
CA PRO A 109 13.36 17.16 18.96
C PRO A 109 12.29 17.52 19.99
N GLN A 110 11.01 17.60 19.59
CA GLN A 110 9.88 18.01 20.43
C GLN A 110 8.62 17.23 20.08
#